data_AF-A0A378VYE0-F1
#
_entry.id   AF-A0A378VYE0-F1
#
_cell.length_a   1.000
_cell.length_b   1.000
_cell.length_c   1.000
_cell.angle_alpha   90.00
_cell.angle_beta   90.00
_cell.angle_gamma   90.00
#
_symmetry.space_group_name_H-M   'P 1'
#
loop_
_entity.id
_entity.type
_entity.pdbx_description
1 polymer ?
#
loop_
_entity_poly.entity_id
_entity_poly.type
_entity_poly.pdbx_seq_one_letter_code
_entity_poly.pdbx_strand_id
1 'polypeptide(L)'
;MNHTVTLPDQTTFAANDGQTVLSAAARQNLNLPHSCKNGVCGQCKAELVSGDIQMGGHSEQALSEAEKAQGKILMCRTTAQSDISLNIPGCKADALPVRTLPARIESMVFKHDVALLKLALPKAPPFAFYAGQYIDLLLPGNVSRSYSIANSPDQEGILELHIRRRENGVCSEMISAANPKSKKRHRPR
;
A
#
# COMPACT_ATOMS: atom_id res chain seq x y z
N MET A 1 -27.46 4.28 -1.83
CA MET A 1 -27.49 5.27 -0.73
C MET A 1 -26.05 5.64 -0.39
N ASN A 2 -25.79 6.76 0.29
CA ASN A 2 -24.45 7.11 0.76
C ASN A 2 -24.47 7.15 2.28
N HIS A 3 -23.43 6.60 2.89
CA HIS A 3 -23.24 6.57 4.34
C HIS A 3 -22.01 7.39 4.71
N THR A 4 -22.07 8.05 5.86
CA THR A 4 -20.96 8.85 6.38
C THR A 4 -20.06 7.97 7.23
N VAL A 5 -18.75 8.02 6.96
CA VAL A 5 -17.74 7.36 7.79
C VAL A 5 -16.95 8.42 8.54
N THR A 6 -16.91 8.29 9.86
CA THR A 6 -16.18 9.19 10.76
C THR A 6 -14.93 8.51 11.29
N LEU A 7 -13.79 9.21 11.19
CA LEU A 7 -12.49 8.77 11.68
C LEU A 7 -12.15 9.39 13.06
N PRO A 8 -11.15 8.86 13.78
CA PRO A 8 -10.78 9.35 15.12
C PRO A 8 -10.33 10.81 15.18
N ASP A 9 -9.82 11.33 14.06
CA ASP A 9 -9.37 12.71 13.88
C ASP A 9 -10.52 13.67 13.50
N GLN A 10 -11.78 13.20 13.60
CA GLN A 10 -12.99 13.90 13.16
C GLN A 10 -13.10 14.10 11.65
N THR A 11 -12.19 13.51 10.86
CA THR A 11 -12.33 13.50 9.40
C THR A 11 -13.53 12.64 9.01
N THR A 12 -14.41 13.20 8.18
CA THR A 12 -15.59 12.50 7.66
C THR A 12 -15.51 12.34 6.16
N PHE A 13 -16.01 11.22 5.66
CA PHE A 13 -16.02 10.95 4.23
C PHE A 13 -17.21 10.09 3.81
N ALA A 14 -17.70 10.28 2.58
CA ALA A 14 -18.87 9.55 2.09
C ALA A 14 -18.50 8.20 1.45
N ALA A 15 -19.10 7.12 1.95
CA ALA A 15 -19.06 5.79 1.36
C ALA A 15 -20.34 5.50 0.57
N ASN A 16 -20.21 5.16 -0.71
CA ASN A 16 -21.36 4.75 -1.51
C ASN A 16 -21.80 3.33 -1.10
N ASP A 17 -23.06 3.01 -1.34
CA ASP A 17 -23.59 1.65 -1.16
C ASP A 17 -22.79 0.61 -1.97
N GLY A 18 -22.53 -0.55 -1.37
CA GLY A 18 -21.67 -1.61 -1.91
C GLY A 18 -20.17 -1.26 -2.00
N GLN A 19 -19.75 -0.04 -1.67
CA GLN A 19 -18.35 0.38 -1.68
C GLN A 19 -17.68 0.06 -0.34
N THR A 20 -16.46 -0.48 -0.39
CA THR A 20 -15.71 -0.73 0.84
C THR A 20 -15.21 0.56 1.47
N VAL A 21 -15.12 0.60 2.80
CA VAL A 21 -14.61 1.76 3.57
C VAL A 21 -13.25 2.22 3.02
N LEU A 22 -12.35 1.27 2.75
CA LEU A 22 -11.03 1.58 2.19
C LEU A 22 -11.10 2.24 0.80
N SER A 23 -12.02 1.78 -0.06
CA SER A 23 -12.19 2.35 -1.41
C SER A 23 -12.84 3.73 -1.36
N ALA A 24 -13.77 3.94 -0.43
CA ALA A 24 -14.43 5.24 -0.21
C ALA A 24 -13.44 6.30 0.29
N ALA A 25 -12.54 5.92 1.20
CA ALA A 25 -11.46 6.78 1.69
C ALA A 25 -10.48 7.13 0.55
N ALA A 26 -10.02 6.12 -0.21
CA ALA A 26 -9.11 6.33 -1.33
C ALA A 26 -9.68 7.28 -2.40
N ARG A 27 -10.99 7.20 -2.69
CA ARG A 27 -11.68 8.13 -3.62
C ARG A 27 -11.59 9.59 -3.17
N GLN A 28 -11.51 9.83 -1.87
CA GLN A 28 -11.41 11.15 -1.25
C GLN A 28 -9.97 11.52 -0.88
N ASN A 29 -8.99 10.80 -1.45
CA ASN A 29 -7.56 10.98 -1.18
C ASN A 29 -7.18 10.79 0.30
N LEU A 30 -8.01 10.07 1.07
CA LEU A 30 -7.70 9.66 2.44
C LEU A 30 -6.97 8.32 2.41
N ASN A 31 -5.76 8.31 2.95
CA ASN A 31 -4.95 7.11 3.01
C ASN A 31 -5.09 6.41 4.36
N LEU A 32 -5.98 5.43 4.43
CA LEU A 32 -6.14 4.59 5.62
C LEU A 32 -5.09 3.46 5.61
N PRO A 33 -4.67 2.95 6.78
CA PRO A 33 -3.76 1.81 6.87
C PRO A 33 -4.27 0.60 6.06
N HIS A 34 -3.46 0.10 5.14
CA HIS A 34 -3.77 -1.08 4.34
C HIS A 34 -2.51 -1.72 3.76
N SER A 35 -2.63 -2.88 3.12
CA SER A 35 -1.56 -3.51 2.32
C SER A 35 -2.14 -4.40 1.22
N CYS A 36 -2.74 -5.55 1.55
CA CYS A 36 -3.18 -6.52 0.53
C CYS A 36 -4.47 -6.16 -0.23
N LYS A 37 -5.34 -5.32 0.36
CA LYS A 37 -6.70 -4.96 -0.14
C LYS A 37 -7.65 -6.14 -0.40
N ASN A 38 -7.31 -7.37 -0.02
CA ASN A 38 -8.10 -8.58 -0.30
C ASN A 38 -8.47 -9.38 0.97
N GLY A 39 -8.25 -8.83 2.18
CA GLY A 39 -8.69 -9.44 3.44
C GLY A 39 -7.80 -10.56 3.97
N VAL A 40 -6.51 -10.62 3.58
CA VAL A 40 -5.57 -11.66 4.05
C VAL A 40 -4.48 -11.16 5.01
N CYS A 41 -4.06 -9.89 4.94
CA CYS A 41 -2.91 -9.41 5.72
C CYS A 41 -3.24 -8.76 7.07
N GLY A 42 -4.51 -8.41 7.33
CA GLY A 42 -4.92 -7.75 8.59
C GLY A 42 -4.46 -6.30 8.79
N GLN A 43 -3.71 -5.69 7.86
CA GLN A 43 -3.17 -4.33 8.02
C GLN A 43 -4.22 -3.22 7.99
N CYS A 44 -5.42 -3.49 7.46
CA CYS A 44 -6.52 -2.54 7.43
C CYS A 44 -7.52 -2.77 8.58
N LYS A 45 -7.02 -3.26 9.71
CA LYS A 45 -7.84 -3.54 10.88
C LYS A 45 -8.22 -2.23 11.56
N ALA A 46 -9.50 -2.09 11.86
CA ALA A 46 -10.07 -0.99 12.62
C ALA A 46 -11.08 -1.57 13.62
N GLU A 47 -11.54 -0.75 14.54
CA GLU A 47 -12.58 -1.08 15.51
C GLU A 47 -13.83 -0.25 15.19
N LEU A 48 -14.99 -0.91 15.17
CA LEU A 48 -16.26 -0.24 14.96
C LEU A 48 -16.71 0.41 16.28
N VAL A 49 -16.80 1.73 16.30
CA VAL A 49 -17.27 2.50 17.46
C VAL A 49 -18.80 2.60 17.46
N SER A 50 -19.39 2.85 16.29
CA SER A 50 -20.85 2.94 16.14
C SER A 50 -21.28 2.70 14.68
N GLY A 51 -22.56 2.35 14.53
CA GLY A 51 -23.21 2.12 13.23
C GLY A 51 -23.24 0.65 12.80
N ASP A 52 -23.78 0.41 11.61
CA ASP A 52 -23.99 -0.91 11.04
C ASP A 52 -23.07 -1.13 9.85
N ILE A 53 -22.45 -2.30 9.84
CA ILE A 53 -21.52 -2.70 8.79
C ILE A 53 -21.83 -4.09 8.28
N GLN A 54 -21.48 -4.32 7.02
CA GLN A 54 -21.46 -5.64 6.43
C GLN A 54 -20.02 -6.03 6.13
N MET A 55 -19.57 -7.12 6.75
CA MET A 55 -18.24 -7.68 6.56
C MET A 55 -18.25 -8.70 5.42
N GLY A 56 -17.43 -8.48 4.40
CA GLY A 56 -17.19 -9.44 3.33
C GLY A 56 -16.25 -10.59 3.75
N GLY A 57 -16.11 -11.59 2.88
CA GLY A 57 -15.21 -12.73 3.12
C GLY A 57 -13.76 -12.31 3.35
N HIS A 58 -13.13 -12.89 4.36
CA HIS A 58 -11.75 -12.64 4.81
C HIS A 58 -11.12 -13.91 5.36
N SER A 59 -9.79 -13.92 5.51
CA SER A 59 -9.07 -15.03 6.15
C SER A 59 -9.14 -14.91 7.67
N GLU A 60 -9.29 -16.03 8.39
CA GLU A 60 -9.17 -16.08 9.86
C GLU A 60 -7.81 -15.58 10.36
N GLN A 61 -6.77 -15.66 9.52
CA GLN A 61 -5.45 -15.10 9.83
C GLN A 61 -5.47 -13.56 9.88
N ALA A 62 -6.36 -12.91 9.13
CA ALA A 62 -6.46 -11.46 9.06
C ALA A 62 -7.34 -10.89 10.17
N LEU A 63 -8.45 -11.57 10.46
CA LEU A 63 -9.41 -11.23 11.50
C LEU A 63 -9.97 -12.53 12.07
N SER A 64 -9.67 -12.81 13.34
CA SER A 64 -10.22 -13.98 14.01
C SER A 64 -11.64 -13.72 14.49
N GLU A 65 -12.42 -14.79 14.72
CA GLU A 65 -13.78 -14.64 15.27
C GLU A 65 -13.78 -13.99 16.66
N ALA A 66 -12.73 -14.19 17.47
CA ALA A 66 -12.57 -13.49 18.75
C ALA A 66 -12.39 -11.97 18.58
N GLU A 67 -11.61 -11.55 17.58
CA GLU A 67 -11.43 -10.13 17.27
C GLU A 67 -12.69 -9.50 16.69
N LYS A 68 -13.42 -10.25 15.86
CA LYS A 68 -14.72 -9.83 15.33
C LYS A 68 -15.77 -9.67 16.43
N ALA A 69 -15.77 -10.56 17.43
CA ALA A 69 -16.60 -10.42 18.62
C ALA A 69 -16.23 -9.20 19.49
N GLN A 70 -14.98 -8.72 19.39
CA GLN A 70 -14.53 -7.46 19.99
C GLN A 70 -14.85 -6.23 19.13
N GLY A 71 -15.65 -6.37 18.06
CA GLY A 71 -16.01 -5.26 17.18
C GLY A 71 -14.89 -4.84 16.20
N LYS A 72 -13.84 -5.65 16.04
CA LYS A 72 -12.80 -5.37 15.04
C LYS A 72 -13.29 -5.71 13.64
N ILE A 73 -12.89 -4.88 12.68
CA ILE A 73 -13.29 -4.95 11.28
C ILE A 73 -12.08 -4.83 10.35
N LEU A 74 -12.21 -5.30 9.11
CA LEU A 74 -11.24 -5.08 8.04
C LEU A 74 -11.81 -4.06 7.04
N MET A 75 -11.27 -2.84 7.01
CA MET A 75 -11.77 -1.75 6.16
C MET A 75 -11.78 -2.09 4.67
N CYS A 76 -10.86 -2.96 4.20
CA CYS A 76 -10.84 -3.40 2.80
C CYS A 76 -11.96 -4.37 2.41
N ARG A 77 -12.64 -4.97 3.39
CA ARG A 77 -13.75 -5.91 3.20
C ARG A 77 -15.05 -5.45 3.86
N THR A 78 -15.06 -4.27 4.47
CA THR A 78 -16.23 -3.74 5.18
C THR A 78 -16.98 -2.75 4.30
N THR A 79 -18.29 -2.92 4.15
CA THR A 79 -19.21 -1.95 3.54
C THR A 79 -20.10 -1.35 4.63
N ALA A 80 -20.32 -0.04 4.60
CA ALA A 80 -21.21 0.65 5.54
C ALA A 80 -22.68 0.36 5.17
N GLN A 81 -23.53 0.15 6.18
CA GLN A 81 -25.00 -0.02 6.01
C GLN A 81 -25.77 1.12 6.71
N SER A 82 -25.12 1.86 7.60
CA SER A 82 -25.57 3.11 8.17
C SER A 82 -24.38 4.05 8.35
N ASP A 83 -24.59 5.23 8.93
CA ASP A 83 -23.48 6.12 9.28
C ASP A 83 -22.63 5.48 10.38
N ILE A 84 -21.33 5.35 10.13
CA ILE A 84 -20.41 4.57 10.97
C ILE A 84 -19.30 5.45 11.53
N SER A 85 -18.86 5.13 12.74
CA SER A 85 -17.67 5.71 13.35
C SER A 85 -16.64 4.62 13.61
N LEU A 86 -15.39 4.88 13.22
CA LEU A 86 -14.30 3.91 13.27
C LEU A 86 -13.15 4.41 14.14
N ASN A 87 -12.60 3.50 14.93
CA ASN A 87 -11.33 3.69 15.62
C ASN A 87 -10.22 2.97 14.85
N ILE A 88 -9.20 3.70 14.39
CA ILE A 88 -8.10 3.15 13.61
C ILE A 88 -6.81 3.26 14.42
N PRO A 89 -6.26 2.15 14.94
CA PRO A 89 -5.01 2.16 15.68
C PRO A 89 -3.87 2.71 14.81
N GLY A 90 -3.26 3.83 15.22
CA GLY A 90 -2.10 4.41 14.54
C GLY A 90 -2.41 5.36 13.38
N CYS A 91 -3.69 5.67 13.09
CA CYS A 91 -4.03 6.80 12.23
C CYS A 91 -3.69 8.11 12.96
N LYS A 92 -2.49 8.63 12.71
CA LYS A 92 -2.11 9.99 13.12
C LYS A 92 -2.53 10.94 12.01
N ALA A 93 -3.10 12.09 12.37
CA ALA A 93 -3.40 13.18 11.44
C ALA A 93 -2.13 13.66 10.67
N ASP A 94 -0.95 13.45 11.25
CA ASP A 94 0.36 13.78 10.67
C ASP A 94 0.93 12.68 9.75
N ALA A 95 0.11 11.77 9.22
CA ALA A 95 0.57 10.75 8.29
C ALA A 95 1.16 11.38 7.03
N LEU A 96 2.34 10.92 6.61
CA LEU A 96 3.01 11.42 5.43
C LEU A 96 2.11 11.22 4.19
N PRO A 97 1.95 12.25 3.33
CA PRO A 97 1.05 12.17 2.19
C PRO A 97 1.55 11.12 1.20
N VAL A 98 0.66 10.25 0.75
CA VAL A 98 0.97 9.32 -0.34
C VAL A 98 1.10 10.11 -1.63
N ARG A 99 2.26 9.97 -2.28
CA ARG A 99 2.56 10.65 -3.54
C ARG A 99 3.10 9.64 -4.54
N THR A 100 2.68 9.78 -5.79
CA THR A 100 3.28 9.05 -6.90
C THR A 100 4.44 9.89 -7.44
N LEU A 101 5.65 9.34 -7.39
CA LEU A 101 6.85 10.00 -7.89
C LEU A 101 7.48 9.17 -9.01
N PRO A 102 8.02 9.81 -10.07
CA PRO A 102 8.86 9.11 -11.02
C PRO A 102 10.13 8.65 -10.29
N ALA A 103 10.54 7.41 -10.53
CA ALA A 103 11.77 6.86 -9.97
C ALA A 103 12.62 6.27 -11.10
N ARG A 104 13.94 6.42 -11.02
CA ARG A 104 14.88 5.82 -11.97
C ARG A 104 15.67 4.72 -11.29
N ILE A 105 15.87 3.59 -11.97
CA ILE A 105 16.78 2.54 -11.49
C ILE A 105 18.21 3.09 -11.53
N GLU A 106 18.80 3.30 -10.34
CA GLU A 106 20.19 3.70 -10.18
C GLU A 106 21.10 2.47 -10.34
N SER A 107 20.79 1.42 -9.59
CA SER A 107 21.53 0.15 -9.67
C SER A 107 20.64 -1.04 -9.31
N MET A 108 21.03 -2.21 -9.81
CA MET A 108 20.36 -3.47 -9.53
C MET A 108 21.41 -4.56 -9.40
N VAL A 109 21.41 -5.25 -8.26
CA VAL A 109 22.34 -6.33 -7.95
C VAL A 109 21.55 -7.58 -7.61
N PHE A 110 21.80 -8.68 -8.32
CA PHE A 110 21.17 -9.95 -8.04
C PHE A 110 22.04 -10.76 -7.08
N LYS A 111 21.42 -11.27 -6.02
CA LYS A 111 22.00 -12.26 -5.10
C LYS A 111 21.03 -13.45 -5.03
N HIS A 112 21.40 -14.56 -5.67
CA HIS A 112 20.54 -15.75 -5.78
C HIS A 112 19.16 -15.41 -6.36
N ASP A 113 18.08 -15.62 -5.60
CA ASP A 113 16.70 -15.33 -5.97
C ASP A 113 16.23 -13.94 -5.53
N VAL A 114 17.12 -13.07 -5.02
CA VAL A 114 16.78 -11.71 -4.56
C VAL A 114 17.50 -10.65 -5.38
N ALA A 115 16.74 -9.67 -5.86
CA ALA A 115 17.26 -8.46 -6.49
C ALA A 115 17.31 -7.31 -5.48
N LEU A 116 18.49 -6.76 -5.25
CA LEU A 116 18.69 -5.51 -4.51
C LEU A 116 18.57 -4.37 -5.53
N LEU A 117 17.48 -3.64 -5.45
CA LEU A 117 17.14 -2.55 -6.36
C LEU A 117 17.33 -1.21 -5.65
N LYS A 118 18.16 -0.34 -6.22
CA LYS A 118 18.30 1.06 -5.80
C LYS A 118 17.60 1.97 -6.79
N LEU A 119 16.70 2.80 -6.29
CA LEU A 119 15.92 3.77 -7.05
C LEU A 119 16.38 5.16 -6.68
N ALA A 120 16.78 5.95 -7.68
CA ALA A 120 16.98 7.38 -7.55
C ALA A 120 15.64 8.11 -7.67
N LEU A 121 15.32 8.92 -6.68
CA LEU A 121 14.16 9.80 -6.64
C LEU A 121 14.52 11.22 -7.10
N PRO A 122 13.54 11.99 -7.61
CA PRO A 122 13.76 13.41 -7.90
C PRO A 122 14.06 14.18 -6.61
N LYS A 123 14.88 15.23 -6.71
CA LYS A 123 15.21 16.11 -5.57
C LYS A 123 14.00 16.88 -5.03
N ALA A 124 13.00 17.10 -5.87
CA ALA A 124 11.77 17.79 -5.50
C ALA A 124 10.55 17.14 -6.19
N PRO A 125 9.44 16.93 -5.49
CA PRO A 125 9.27 17.13 -4.04
C PRO A 125 10.06 16.10 -3.20
N PRO A 126 10.46 16.42 -1.96
CA PRO A 126 11.12 15.46 -1.08
C PRO A 126 10.18 14.29 -0.77
N PHE A 127 10.74 13.08 -0.74
CA PHE A 127 10.02 11.88 -0.35
C PHE A 127 10.43 11.51 1.07
N ALA A 128 9.52 11.73 2.01
CA ALA A 128 9.69 11.29 3.38
C ALA A 128 8.96 9.96 3.58
N PHE A 129 9.53 9.09 4.41
CA PHE A 129 8.92 7.84 4.83
C PHE A 129 9.37 7.50 6.26
N TYR A 130 8.60 6.65 6.94
CA TYR A 130 8.99 6.06 8.21
C TYR A 130 9.61 4.68 8.01
N ALA A 131 10.60 4.33 8.82
CA ALA A 131 11.20 2.99 8.80
C ALA A 131 10.12 1.90 8.98
N GLY A 132 10.17 0.87 8.13
CA GLY A 132 9.16 -0.20 8.09
C GLY A 132 7.99 0.05 7.14
N GLN A 133 7.89 1.23 6.52
CA GLN A 133 6.93 1.46 5.44
C GLN A 133 7.31 0.73 4.14
N TYR A 134 6.33 0.62 3.25
CA TYR A 134 6.47 0.06 1.92
C TYR A 134 6.00 1.06 0.87
N ILE A 135 6.42 0.86 -0.38
CA ILE A 135 5.93 1.62 -1.53
C ILE A 135 5.28 0.70 -2.54
N ASP A 136 4.39 1.25 -3.35
CA ASP A 136 3.87 0.58 -4.54
C ASP A 136 4.72 0.96 -5.75
N LEU A 137 5.31 -0.05 -6.41
CA LEU A 137 5.95 0.11 -7.71
C LEU A 137 4.91 -0.03 -8.82
N LEU A 138 4.66 1.06 -9.54
CA LEU A 138 3.85 1.06 -10.75
C LEU A 138 4.73 0.66 -11.95
N LEU A 139 4.40 -0.48 -12.56
CA LEU A 139 5.07 -1.05 -13.72
C LEU A 139 4.24 -0.84 -14.99
N PRO A 140 4.87 -0.92 -16.19
CA PRO A 140 4.17 -0.87 -17.46
C PRO A 140 3.03 -1.89 -17.54
N GLY A 141 1.94 -1.52 -18.21
CA GLY A 141 0.72 -2.34 -18.24
C GLY A 141 -0.17 -2.16 -17.01
N ASN A 142 0.00 -1.07 -16.26
CA ASN A 142 -0.79 -0.73 -15.07
C ASN A 142 -0.72 -1.79 -13.95
N VAL A 143 0.41 -2.50 -13.89
CA VAL A 143 0.66 -3.53 -12.87
C VAL A 143 1.32 -2.85 -11.68
N SER A 144 0.70 -2.94 -10.49
CA SER A 144 1.26 -2.42 -9.24
C SER A 144 1.59 -3.53 -8.25
N ARG A 145 2.71 -3.38 -7.52
CA ARG A 145 3.09 -4.25 -6.41
C ARG A 145 3.77 -3.49 -5.28
N SER A 146 3.43 -3.89 -4.06
CA SER A 146 4.00 -3.35 -2.83
C SER A 146 5.34 -3.99 -2.48
N TYR A 147 6.34 -3.18 -2.17
CA TYR A 147 7.66 -3.59 -1.70
C TYR A 147 8.10 -2.75 -0.51
N SER A 148 8.60 -3.40 0.54
CA SER A 148 9.13 -2.74 1.73
C SER A 148 10.39 -1.95 1.41
N ILE A 149 10.52 -0.77 2.02
CA ILE A 149 11.72 0.05 1.94
C ILE A 149 12.79 -0.57 2.85
N ALA A 150 13.98 -0.80 2.30
CA ALA A 150 15.09 -1.45 2.99
C ALA A 150 16.15 -0.48 3.54
N ASN A 151 16.08 0.82 3.18
CA ASN A 151 17.02 1.85 3.62
C ASN A 151 16.47 2.77 4.73
N SER A 152 17.36 3.51 5.39
CA SER A 152 16.99 4.48 6.44
C SER A 152 16.31 5.72 5.83
N PRO A 153 15.30 6.33 6.50
CA PRO A 153 14.76 7.65 6.14
C PRO A 153 15.81 8.76 6.00
N ASP A 154 16.95 8.64 6.67
CA ASP A 154 18.05 9.63 6.59
C ASP A 154 18.76 9.64 5.22
N GLN A 155 18.56 8.59 4.42
CA GLN A 155 19.17 8.48 3.09
C GLN A 155 18.25 9.12 2.05
N GLU A 156 18.42 10.42 1.86
CA GLU A 156 17.62 11.20 0.92
C GLU A 156 17.91 10.85 -0.55
N GLY A 157 16.86 10.92 -1.38
CA GLY A 157 16.98 10.78 -2.84
C GLY A 157 17.22 9.35 -3.34
N ILE A 158 17.36 8.36 -2.45
CA ILE A 158 17.54 6.96 -2.80
C ILE A 158 16.55 6.09 -2.02
N LEU A 159 15.93 5.12 -2.71
CA LEU A 159 15.21 4.02 -2.07
C LEU A 159 15.85 2.69 -2.43
N GLU A 160 16.06 1.84 -1.42
CA GLU A 160 16.54 0.48 -1.59
C GLU A 160 15.37 -0.50 -1.36
N LEU A 161 15.20 -1.45 -2.27
CA LEU A 161 14.18 -2.50 -2.21
C LEU A 161 14.83 -3.86 -2.39
N HIS A 162 14.39 -4.85 -1.61
CA HIS A 162 14.83 -6.23 -1.75
C HIS A 162 13.68 -7.06 -2.33
N ILE A 163 13.83 -7.46 -3.59
CA ILE A 163 12.75 -8.05 -4.37
C ILE A 163 13.09 -9.51 -4.65
N ARG A 164 12.34 -10.42 -4.03
CA ARG A 164 12.45 -11.85 -4.35
C ARG A 164 11.85 -12.12 -5.72
N ARG A 165 12.63 -12.74 -6.60
CA ARG A 165 12.21 -13.21 -7.92
C ARG A 165 11.31 -14.43 -7.74
N ARG A 166 10.11 -14.38 -8.31
CA ARG A 166 9.27 -15.56 -8.48
C ARG A 166 9.31 -16.02 -9.93
N GLU A 167 9.40 -17.33 -10.14
CA GLU A 167 9.22 -17.94 -11.46
C GLU A 167 7.81 -17.62 -11.96
N ASN A 168 7.70 -17.18 -13.22
CA ASN A 168 6.45 -16.71 -13.85
C ASN A 168 5.79 -15.48 -13.17
N GLY A 169 6.52 -14.77 -12.31
CA GLY A 169 6.03 -13.55 -11.68
C GLY A 169 6.13 -12.37 -12.66
N VAL A 170 4.97 -11.89 -13.17
CA VAL A 170 4.89 -10.75 -14.10
C VAL A 170 5.77 -9.56 -13.67
N CYS A 171 5.71 -9.19 -12.38
CA CYS A 171 6.51 -8.09 -11.86
C CYS A 171 7.99 -8.44 -11.72
N SER A 172 8.31 -9.66 -11.31
CA SER A 172 9.69 -10.13 -11.17
C SER A 172 10.41 -10.17 -12.54
N GLU A 173 9.69 -10.55 -13.60
CA GLU A 173 10.20 -10.55 -14.97
C GLU A 173 10.40 -9.13 -15.51
N MET A 174 9.41 -8.25 -15.34
CA MET A 174 9.51 -6.85 -15.77
C MET A 174 10.66 -6.11 -15.09
N ILE A 175 10.84 -6.32 -13.77
CA ILE A 175 11.95 -5.71 -13.02
C ILE A 175 13.29 -6.26 -13.51
N SER A 176 13.38 -7.58 -13.75
CA SER A 176 14.60 -8.19 -14.28
C SER A 176 14.94 -7.70 -15.70
N ALA A 177 13.92 -7.45 -16.54
CA ALA A 177 14.07 -6.93 -17.89
C ALA A 177 14.43 -5.43 -17.92
N ALA A 178 14.03 -4.65 -16.91
CA ALA A 178 14.32 -3.22 -16.79
C ALA A 178 15.79 -2.91 -16.45
N ASN A 179 16.65 -3.93 -16.29
CA ASN A 179 18.05 -3.75 -15.97
C ASN A 179 18.78 -2.88 -17.02
N PRO A 180 19.30 -1.70 -16.64
CA PRO A 180 19.93 -0.76 -17.57
C PRO A 180 21.20 -1.30 -18.23
N LYS A 181 21.81 -2.38 -17.72
CA LYS A 181 22.98 -3.03 -18.34
C LYS A 181 22.63 -3.88 -19.58
N SER A 182 21.35 -4.07 -19.92
CA SER A 182 20.92 -4.86 -21.09
C SER A 182 20.76 -4.05 -22.38
N LYS A 183 20.91 -2.71 -22.36
CA LYS A 183 21.01 -1.92 -23.60
C LYS A 183 22.34 -2.22 -24.28
N LYS A 184 22.27 -3.18 -25.21
CA LYS A 184 23.29 -3.59 -26.19
C LYS A 184 24.22 -2.43 -26.54
N ARG A 185 25.51 -2.61 -26.25
CA ARG A 185 26.61 -1.86 -26.88
C ARG A 185 26.49 -2.03 -28.40
N HIS A 186 25.86 -1.08 -29.08
CA HIS A 186 26.10 -0.88 -30.51
C HIS A 186 27.45 -0.16 -30.61
N ARG A 187 28.50 -0.89 -31.00
CA ARG A 187 29.73 -0.29 -31.50
C ARG A 187 29.46 0.17 -32.94
N PRO A 188 29.64 1.45 -33.29
CA PRO A 188 29.88 1.79 -34.68
C PRO A 188 31.28 1.31 -35.07
N ARG A 189 31.39 0.72 -36.27
CA ARG A 189 32.66 0.64 -37.00
C ARG A 189 32.99 2.01 -37.57
#